data_AF-A0AAW1IW96-F1
#
_entry.id   AF-A0AAW1IW96-F1
#
_cell.length_a   1.000
_cell.length_b   1.000
_cell.length_c   1.000
_cell.angle_alpha   90.00
_cell.angle_beta   90.00
_cell.angle_gamma   90.00
#
_symmetry.space_group_name_H-M   'P 1'
#
loop_
_entity.id
_entity.type
_entity.pdbx_description
1 polymer ?
#
loop_
_entity_poly.entity_id
_entity_poly.type
_entity_poly.pdbx_seq_one_letter_code
_entity_poly.pdbx_strand_id
1 'polypeptide(L)' 'MKDCFPEVNVKGCFFHLAQNMRKHLAEIGIISQYNHDAEFALRAKMVLALAFVPIADLDEYIDALANDLPVELQPLLNWF' A
#
# COMPACT_ATOMS: atom_id res chain seq x y z
N MET A 1 20.10 -9.67 9.30
CA MET A 1 19.25 -10.18 8.19
C MET A 1 20.11 -10.95 7.19
N LYS A 2 21.17 -10.35 6.61
CA LYS A 2 22.11 -11.07 5.75
C LYS A 2 22.88 -12.19 6.47
N ASP A 3 23.15 -12.03 7.77
CA ASP A 3 23.83 -13.07 8.56
C ASP A 3 22.95 -14.30 8.81
N CYS A 4 21.62 -14.14 8.79
CA CYS A 4 20.65 -15.23 8.95
C CYS A 4 20.12 -15.74 7.60
N PHE A 5 20.11 -14.88 6.57
CA PHE A 5 19.57 -15.13 5.24
C PHE A 5 20.53 -14.55 4.20
N PRO A 6 21.63 -15.25 3.89
CA PRO A 6 22.70 -14.72 3.04
C PRO A 6 22.26 -14.42 1.61
N GLU A 7 21.22 -15.12 1.12
CA GLU A 7 20.67 -14.95 -0.22
C GLU A 7 19.57 -13.88 -0.30
N VAL A 8 19.19 -13.24 0.81
CA VAL A 8 18.10 -12.27 0.81
C VAL A 8 18.50 -10.99 0.07
N ASN A 9 17.65 -10.58 -0.87
CA ASN A 9 17.79 -9.31 -1.57
C ASN A 9 16.81 -8.28 -0.98
N VAL A 10 17.32 -7.38 -0.14
CA VAL A 10 16.51 -6.32 0.48
C VAL A 10 16.20 -5.24 -0.56
N LYS A 11 14.94 -5.16 -0.98
CA LYS A 11 14.45 -4.16 -1.96
C LYS A 11 13.89 -2.89 -1.32
N GLY A 12 13.58 -2.94 -0.03
CA GLY A 12 12.98 -1.82 0.69
C GLY A 12 12.59 -2.19 2.11
N CYS A 13 11.81 -1.32 2.74
CA CYS A 13 11.33 -1.51 4.11
C CYS A 13 9.82 -1.22 4.18
N PHE A 14 9.03 -2.26 4.44
CA PHE A 14 7.58 -2.15 4.54
C PHE A 14 7.13 -1.16 5.63
N PHE A 15 7.88 -1.06 6.74
CA PHE A 15 7.60 -0.10 7.81
C PHE A 15 7.66 1.35 7.32
N HIS A 16 8.72 1.72 6.58
CA HIS A 16 8.87 3.07 6.03
C HIS A 16 7.85 3.35 4.92
N LEU A 17 7.53 2.34 4.10
CA LEU A 17 6.48 2.43 3.10
C LEU A 17 5.11 2.72 3.76
N ALA A 18 4.74 1.97 4.80
CA ALA A 18 3.52 2.20 5.56
C ALA A 18 3.50 3.57 6.26
N GLN A 19 4.65 4.03 6.77
CA GLN A 19 4.77 5.37 7.34
C GLN A 19 4.52 6.45 6.28
N ASN A 20 5.09 6.32 5.08
CA ASN A 20 4.90 7.27 3.99
C ASN A 20 3.46 7.26 3.46
N MET A 21 2.81 6.10 3.37
CA MET A 21 1.38 6.00 3.05
C MET A 21 0.54 6.82 4.04
N ARG A 22 0.80 6.71 5.35
CA ARG A 22 0.06 7.52 6.35
C ARG A 22 0.30 9.02 6.20
N LYS A 23 1.50 9.45 5.82
CA LYS A 23 1.78 10.86 5.52
C LYS A 23 0.99 11.31 4.30
N HIS A 24 0.99 10.51 3.23
CA HIS A 24 0.25 10.81 2.03
C HIS A 24 -1.27 10.89 2.28
N LEU A 25 -1.83 9.97 3.06
CA LEU A 25 -3.23 10.03 3.51
C LEU A 25 -3.55 11.33 4.28
N ALA A 26 -2.60 11.88 5.03
CA ALA A 26 -2.75 13.16 5.71
C ALA A 26 -2.68 14.34 4.73
N GLU A 27 -1.78 14.29 3.74
CA GLU A 27 -1.64 15.30 2.69
C GLU A 27 -2.92 15.42 1.84
N ILE A 28 -3.56 14.29 1.52
CA ILE A 28 -4.82 14.27 0.75
C ILE A 28 -6.07 14.40 1.64
N GLY A 29 -5.91 14.63 2.94
CA GLY A 29 -7.00 14.98 3.85
C GLY A 29 -7.87 13.83 4.36
N ILE A 30 -7.54 12.57 4.09
CA ILE A 30 -8.37 11.39 4.44
C ILE A 30 -7.83 10.59 5.64
N ILE A 31 -6.77 11.08 6.31
CA ILE A 31 -6.18 10.41 7.48
C ILE A 31 -7.17 10.21 8.64
N SER A 32 -8.16 11.10 8.79
CA SER A 32 -9.19 10.96 9.82
C SER A 32 -10.04 9.71 9.59
N GLN A 33 -10.48 9.48 8.35
CA GLN A 33 -11.28 8.30 7.98
C GLN A 33 -10.46 7.03 8.19
N TYR A 34 -9.20 7.01 7.75
CA TYR A 34 -8.28 5.90 8.01
C TYR A 34 -8.12 5.57 9.51
N ASN A 35 -8.13 6.55 10.40
CA ASN A 35 -7.95 6.30 11.83
C ASN A 35 -9.21 5.79 12.55
N HIS A 36 -10.41 6.02 11.99
CA HIS A 36 -11.68 5.76 12.66
C HIS A 36 -12.56 4.71 11.96
N ASP A 37 -12.26 4.36 10.71
CA ASP A 37 -12.95 3.33 9.95
C ASP A 37 -11.98 2.18 9.63
N ALA A 38 -12.22 1.03 10.26
CA ALA A 38 -11.37 -0.13 10.12
C ALA A 38 -11.43 -0.76 8.71
N GLU A 39 -12.58 -0.71 8.04
CA GLU A 39 -12.74 -1.22 6.68
C GLU A 39 -12.01 -0.32 5.69
N PHE A 40 -12.17 1.00 5.83
CA PHE A 40 -11.40 1.96 5.03
C PHE A 40 -9.89 1.79 5.24
N ALA A 41 -9.45 1.61 6.48
CA ALA A 41 -8.05 1.35 6.79
C ALA A 41 -7.55 0.04 6.19
N LEU A 42 -8.39 -1.00 6.13
CA LEU A 42 -8.06 -2.26 5.48
C LEU A 42 -7.87 -2.05 3.98
N ARG A 43 -8.80 -1.36 3.31
CA ARG A 43 -8.72 -1.03 1.87
C ARG A 43 -7.48 -0.21 1.54
N ALA A 44 -7.13 0.78 2.35
CA ALA A 44 -5.89 1.56 2.18
C ALA A 44 -4.63 0.68 2.30
N LYS A 45 -4.62 -0.27 3.24
CA LYS A 45 -3.50 -1.21 3.40
C LYS A 45 -3.40 -2.22 2.26
N MET A 46 -4.49 -2.55 1.56
CA MET A 46 -4.45 -3.40 0.38
C MET A 46 -3.61 -2.79 -0.75
N VAL A 47 -3.57 -1.46 -0.87
CA VAL A 47 -2.65 -0.77 -1.80
C VAL A 47 -1.20 -1.11 -1.47
N LEU A 48 -0.82 -1.11 -0.20
CA LEU A 48 0.54 -1.49 0.21
C LEU A 48 0.86 -2.98 -0.01
N ALA A 49 -0.16 -3.83 -0.07
CA ALA A 49 0.02 -5.26 -0.32
C ALA A 49 0.53 -5.53 -1.75
N LEU A 50 0.33 -4.60 -2.69
CA LEU A 50 0.89 -4.66 -4.04
C LEU A 50 2.43 -4.77 -4.04
N ALA A 51 3.12 -4.31 -2.98
CA ALA A 51 4.57 -4.46 -2.84
C ALA A 51 5.02 -5.94 -2.77
N PHE A 52 4.10 -6.87 -2.54
CA PHE A 52 4.35 -8.31 -2.48
C PHE A 52 3.84 -9.07 -3.71
N VAL A 53 3.21 -8.38 -4.67
CA VAL A 53 2.75 -8.99 -5.92
C VAL A 53 3.95 -9.18 -6.87
N PRO A 54 4.07 -10.34 -7.54
CA PRO A 54 5.08 -10.52 -8.59
C PRO A 54 4.87 -9.51 -9.71
N ILE A 55 5.98 -8.97 -10.24
CA ILE A 55 5.93 -7.93 -11.28
C ILE A 55 5.13 -8.37 -12.51
N ALA A 56 5.18 -9.67 -12.87
CA ALA A 56 4.45 -10.21 -14.02
C ALA A 56 2.92 -10.13 -13.88
N ASP A 57 2.42 -10.08 -12.64
CA ASP A 57 0.98 -10.07 -12.34
C ASP A 57 0.51 -8.68 -11.87
N LEU A 58 1.43 -7.72 -11.72
CA LEU A 58 1.16 -6.44 -11.04
C LEU A 58 0.03 -5.64 -11.70
N ASP A 59 0.01 -5.57 -13.03
CA ASP A 59 -1.01 -4.82 -13.77
C ASP A 59 -2.42 -5.39 -13.52
N GLU A 60 -2.57 -6.71 -13.52
CA GLU A 60 -3.85 -7.39 -13.24
C GLU A 60 -4.36 -7.06 -11.84
N TYR A 61 -3.48 -7.12 -10.83
CA TYR A 61 -3.86 -6.84 -9.45
C TYR A 61 -4.11 -5.35 -9.20
N ILE A 62 -3.42 -4.44 -9.90
CA ILE A 62 -3.71 -3.00 -9.86
C ILE A 62 -5.11 -2.74 -10.41
N ASP A 63 -5.44 -3.29 -11.58
CA ASP A 63 -6.75 -3.12 -12.21
C ASP A 63 -7.87 -3.70 -11.34
N ALA A 64 -7.69 -4.92 -10.82
CA ALA A 64 -8.65 -5.55 -9.92
C ALA A 64 -8.86 -4.70 -8.65
N LEU A 65 -7.77 -4.22 -8.04
CA LEU A 65 -7.86 -3.40 -6.83
C LEU A 65 -8.49 -2.04 -7.12
N ALA A 66 -8.17 -1.40 -8.25
CA ALA A 66 -8.75 -0.11 -8.65
C ALA A 66 -10.28 -0.19 -8.76
N ASN A 67 -10.83 -1.30 -9.26
CA ASN A 67 -12.28 -1.51 -9.37
C ASN A 67 -12.96 -1.72 -8.01
N ASP A 68 -12.25 -2.31 -7.05
CA ASP A 68 -12.78 -2.63 -5.72
C ASP A 68 -12.56 -1.52 -4.67
N LEU A 69 -11.66 -0.57 -4.94
CA LEU A 69 -11.33 0.50 -4.01
C LEU A 69 -12.39 1.63 -4.03
N PRO A 70 -12.70 2.21 -2.86
CA PRO A 70 -13.49 3.43 -2.80
C PRO A 70 -12.76 4.57 -3.54
N VAL A 71 -13.53 5.50 -4.12
CA VAL A 71 -13.00 6.57 -4.97
C VAL A 71 -11.98 7.45 -4.24
N GLU A 72 -12.14 7.61 -2.94
CA GLU A 72 -11.27 8.37 -2.05
C GLU A 72 -9.85 7.78 -1.94
N LEU A 73 -9.68 6.48 -2.23
CA LEU A 73 -8.37 5.80 -2.21
C LEU A 73 -7.69 5.72 -3.58
N GLN A 74 -8.35 6.16 -4.66
CA GLN A 74 -7.73 6.22 -5.98
C GLN A 74 -6.47 7.11 -6.01
N PRO A 75 -6.42 8.27 -5.33
CA PRO A 75 -5.18 9.04 -5.24
C PRO A 75 -4.04 8.27 -4.56
N LEU A 76 -4.36 7.45 -3.55
CA LEU A 76 -3.35 6.59 -2.90
C LEU A 76 -2.83 5.51 -3.84
N LEU A 77 -3.71 4.88 -4.62
CA LEU A 77 -3.30 3.87 -5.61
C LEU A 77 -2.41 4.48 -6.70
N ASN A 78 -2.72 5.69 -7.16
CA ASN A 78 -1.89 6.41 -8.15
C ASN A 78 -0.55 6.90 -7.59
N TRP A 79 -0.45 7.10 -6.27
CA TRP A 79 0.78 7.49 -5.60
C TRP A 79 1.75 6.32 -5.40
N PHE A 80 1.20 5.11 -5.24
CA PHE A 80 1.93 3.88 -5.00
C PHE A 80 2.73 3.43 -6.24
#